data_AF-A0AAD9SH99-F1
#
_entry.id   AF-A0AAD9SH99-F1
#
_cell.length_a   1.000
_cell.length_b   1.000
_cell.length_c   1.000
_cell.angle_alpha   90.00
_cell.angle_beta   90.00
_cell.angle_gamma   90.00
#
_symmetry.space_group_name_H-M   'P 1'
#
loop_
_entity.id
_entity.type
_entity.pdbx_description
1 polymer ?
#
loop_
_entity_poly.entity_id
_entity_poly.type
_entity_poly.pdbx_seq_one_letter_code
_entity_poly.pdbx_strand_id
1 'polypeptide(L)'
;MRSLLGLAALAAIALARTDVMVPLYVYPGNTTWTNPNWEAAVDAIKGNPHLHFYVVINPNSGPLNTSDPSGYNGGYCNVDNEDYIPHGCNRDWTTHLAAISKLSNAQTVGYVYTRYGQRPADEVKADILEWSKWDKEGTWDANKEADISIHGLWFDEIGASSVNASLYQDLVTYANETFEAKGKSKGKYTVILNAGDVPDDPDYEAQLFNMASAVVTKETCYTTDPDADGVSWDCPMPYAPFEVSNLTSGNGLPHNSAFLPQTVVIVHQFRGPTNASMQMLTEQIEGVVDLGIHSTYFTSGSWHNTTEMPATIENVAKIMSTANDAARSAGGSIWGLWASCMCAFLVYSLFNI
;
A
#
# COMPACT_ATOMS: atom_id res chain seq x y z
N MET A 1 25.80 32.10 -39.93
CA MET A 1 24.74 31.09 -39.67
C MET A 1 25.27 30.16 -38.59
N ARG A 2 24.65 30.19 -37.40
CA ARG A 2 25.03 29.36 -36.25
C ARG A 2 24.32 28.00 -36.39
N SER A 3 25.06 26.91 -36.49
CA SER A 3 24.50 25.56 -36.47
C SER A 3 24.14 25.18 -35.03
N LEU A 4 22.85 24.89 -34.84
CA LEU A 4 22.29 24.24 -33.66
C LEU A 4 22.75 22.77 -33.66
N LEU A 5 23.64 22.41 -32.73
CA LEU A 5 23.85 21.01 -32.36
C LEU A 5 22.80 20.67 -31.30
N GLY A 6 21.77 19.93 -31.71
CA GLY A 6 20.74 19.40 -30.83
C GLY A 6 21.32 18.34 -29.90
N LEU A 7 21.13 18.52 -28.59
CA LEU A 7 21.25 17.42 -27.63
C LEU A 7 20.03 16.52 -27.78
N ALA A 8 20.23 15.28 -28.24
CA ALA A 8 19.26 14.21 -28.08
C ALA A 8 19.30 13.75 -26.61
N ALA A 9 18.24 14.00 -25.86
CA ALA A 9 18.07 13.44 -24.52
C ALA A 9 17.66 11.97 -24.65
N LEU A 10 18.53 11.05 -24.23
CA LEU A 10 18.21 9.63 -24.07
C LEU A 10 17.44 9.47 -22.75
N ALA A 11 16.12 9.32 -22.82
CA ALA A 11 15.30 9.00 -21.65
C ALA A 11 15.39 7.50 -21.38
N ALA A 12 16.23 7.11 -20.41
CA ALA A 12 16.14 5.77 -19.82
C ALA A 12 14.79 5.67 -19.09
N ILE A 13 13.90 4.79 -19.57
CA ILE A 13 12.74 4.37 -18.78
C ILE A 13 13.32 3.49 -17.67
N ALA A 14 13.59 4.08 -16.50
CA ALA A 14 13.73 3.30 -15.29
C ALA A 14 12.35 2.67 -15.03
N LEU A 15 12.27 1.34 -15.02
CA LEU A 15 11.09 0.67 -14.50
C LEU A 15 10.85 1.21 -13.08
N ALA A 16 9.65 1.73 -12.85
CA ALA A 16 9.26 2.17 -11.52
C ALA A 16 9.33 0.95 -10.59
N ARG A 17 9.92 1.15 -9.41
CA ARG A 17 9.99 0.13 -8.38
C ARG A 17 8.58 -0.11 -7.83
N THR A 18 8.19 -1.37 -7.66
CA THR A 18 6.98 -1.71 -6.90
C THR A 18 7.31 -1.74 -5.41
N ASP A 19 6.57 -0.96 -4.63
CA ASP A 19 6.71 -0.83 -3.18
C ASP A 19 5.84 -1.85 -2.41
N VAL A 20 5.99 -1.92 -1.09
CA VAL A 20 5.25 -2.87 -0.24
C VAL A 20 4.07 -2.16 0.43
N MET A 21 2.84 -2.64 0.24
CA MET A 21 1.62 -2.08 0.83
C MET A 21 1.08 -2.98 1.94
N VAL A 22 1.34 -2.68 3.21
CA VAL A 22 1.05 -3.57 4.34
C VAL A 22 -0.22 -3.14 5.10
N PRO A 23 -1.38 -3.78 4.85
CA PRO A 23 -2.48 -3.85 5.80
C PRO A 23 -2.01 -4.46 7.14
N LEU A 24 -1.73 -3.65 8.16
CA LEU A 24 -1.32 -4.11 9.48
C LEU A 24 -2.47 -3.93 10.48
N TYR A 25 -3.53 -4.73 10.31
CA TYR A 25 -4.80 -4.53 11.02
C TYR A 25 -4.84 -5.24 12.36
N VAL A 26 -3.68 -5.50 12.96
CA VAL A 26 -3.59 -6.25 14.22
C VAL A 26 -3.14 -5.34 15.35
N TYR A 27 -3.70 -5.55 16.54
CA TYR A 27 -3.33 -4.82 17.73
C TYR A 27 -1.82 -4.98 18.05
N PRO A 28 -1.09 -3.88 18.34
CA PRO A 28 0.37 -3.87 18.48
C PRO A 28 0.93 -4.64 19.68
N GLY A 29 0.13 -4.93 20.70
CA GLY A 29 0.60 -5.46 21.97
C GLY A 29 0.70 -4.37 23.04
N ASN A 30 1.11 -4.73 24.25
CA ASN A 30 1.15 -3.84 25.42
C ASN A 30 2.56 -3.74 26.03
N THR A 31 2.67 -3.22 27.26
CA THR A 31 3.95 -3.05 27.98
C THR A 31 4.74 -4.34 28.24
N THR A 32 4.07 -5.50 28.24
CA THR A 32 4.68 -6.79 28.60
C THR A 32 4.79 -7.75 27.43
N TRP A 33 4.16 -7.45 26.30
CA TRP A 33 4.14 -8.28 25.11
C TRP A 33 3.96 -7.43 23.86
N THR A 34 4.86 -7.56 22.89
CA THR A 34 4.69 -7.01 21.55
C THR A 34 4.10 -8.08 20.64
N ASN A 35 3.18 -7.67 19.77
CA ASN A 35 2.61 -8.55 18.77
C ASN A 35 3.69 -8.97 17.73
N PRO A 36 3.90 -10.28 17.49
CA PRO A 36 4.91 -10.76 16.53
C PRO A 36 4.76 -10.19 15.11
N ASN A 37 3.53 -9.83 14.71
CA ASN A 37 3.28 -9.18 13.41
C ASN A 37 3.91 -7.79 13.31
N TRP A 38 3.93 -7.04 14.42
CA TRP A 38 4.55 -5.72 14.47
C TRP A 38 6.08 -5.82 14.50
N GLU A 39 6.61 -6.79 15.25
CA GLU A 39 8.05 -7.10 15.22
C GLU A 39 8.50 -7.49 13.81
N ALA A 40 7.80 -8.42 13.17
CA ALA A 40 8.10 -8.87 11.81
C ALA A 40 8.00 -7.73 10.78
N ALA A 41 7.02 -6.83 10.92
CA ALA A 41 6.93 -5.66 10.04
C ALA A 41 8.12 -4.71 10.22
N VAL A 42 8.50 -4.39 11.46
CA VAL A 42 9.66 -3.55 11.76
C VAL A 42 10.95 -4.17 11.23
N ASP A 43 11.12 -5.49 11.41
CA ASP A 43 12.33 -6.19 10.97
C ASP A 43 12.38 -6.31 9.44
N ALA A 44 11.25 -6.55 8.76
CA ALA A 44 11.17 -6.53 7.31
C ALA A 44 11.53 -5.15 6.72
N ILE A 45 11.04 -4.06 7.33
CA ILE A 45 11.37 -2.68 6.92
C ILE A 45 12.88 -2.41 7.07
N LYS A 46 13.46 -2.76 8.23
CA LYS A 46 14.91 -2.58 8.50
C LYS A 46 15.78 -3.43 7.58
N GLY A 47 15.36 -4.67 7.31
CA GLY A 47 16.08 -5.62 6.47
C GLY A 47 16.08 -5.23 4.99
N ASN A 48 15.19 -4.35 4.57
CA ASN A 48 15.03 -3.93 3.18
C ASN A 48 15.06 -2.40 3.02
N PRO A 49 16.17 -1.72 3.35
CA PRO A 49 16.25 -0.25 3.40
C PRO A 49 16.04 0.44 2.03
N HIS A 50 16.03 -0.32 0.94
CA HIS A 50 15.77 0.19 -0.40
C HIS A 50 14.28 0.12 -0.78
N LEU A 51 13.50 -0.80 -0.20
CA LEU A 51 12.05 -0.87 -0.39
C LEU A 51 11.38 0.23 0.43
N HIS A 52 10.37 0.88 -0.15
CA HIS A 52 9.46 1.73 0.62
C HIS A 52 8.25 0.92 1.06
N PHE A 53 7.85 1.09 2.32
CA PHE A 53 6.72 0.40 2.94
C PHE A 53 5.63 1.40 3.28
N TYR A 54 4.44 1.20 2.71
CA TYR A 54 3.22 1.85 3.15
C TYR A 54 2.57 0.96 4.21
N VAL A 55 2.54 1.39 5.46
CA VAL A 55 1.97 0.60 6.57
C VAL A 55 0.62 1.19 6.93
N VAL A 56 -0.45 0.47 6.63
CA VAL A 56 -1.82 0.90 6.89
C VAL A 56 -2.17 0.60 8.35
N ILE A 57 -2.41 1.67 9.11
CA ILE A 57 -2.73 1.65 10.53
C ILE A 57 -4.25 1.72 10.69
N ASN A 58 -4.80 0.70 11.35
CA ASN A 58 -6.23 0.57 11.54
C ASN A 58 -6.56 0.17 13.00
N PRO A 59 -6.62 1.13 13.93
CA PRO A 59 -6.97 0.86 15.32
C PRO A 59 -8.36 0.25 15.51
N ASN A 60 -9.38 0.81 14.84
CA ASN A 60 -10.74 0.29 14.91
C ASN A 60 -11.59 0.79 13.73
N SER A 61 -11.36 0.24 12.54
CA SER A 61 -11.95 0.75 11.29
C SER A 61 -11.75 2.27 11.14
N GLY A 62 -10.55 2.74 11.48
CA GLY A 62 -10.17 4.15 11.57
C GLY A 62 -9.56 4.51 12.92
N PRO A 63 -9.42 5.81 13.26
CA PRO A 63 -8.66 6.26 14.43
C PRO A 63 -9.41 6.10 15.76
N LEU A 64 -10.41 5.20 15.81
CA LEU A 64 -11.33 4.92 16.93
C LEU A 64 -12.42 5.96 17.16
N ASN A 65 -12.07 7.06 17.84
CA ASN A 65 -13.04 7.93 18.55
C ASN A 65 -14.05 8.60 17.61
N THR A 66 -13.69 8.77 16.34
CA THR A 66 -14.53 9.36 15.30
C THR A 66 -15.19 8.30 14.40
N SER A 67 -14.61 7.10 14.31
CA SER A 67 -15.08 6.02 13.43
C SER A 67 -16.22 5.21 14.04
N ASP A 68 -16.21 5.06 15.36
CA ASP A 68 -17.27 4.40 16.14
C ASP A 68 -17.63 5.22 17.39
N PRO A 69 -18.47 6.26 17.24
CA PRO A 69 -18.91 7.09 18.37
C PRO A 69 -19.87 6.36 19.32
N SER A 70 -20.30 5.13 19.00
CA SER A 70 -21.18 4.33 19.87
C SER A 70 -20.47 3.79 21.11
N GLY A 71 -19.12 3.86 21.12
CA GLY A 71 -18.29 3.39 22.22
C GLY A 71 -18.26 1.86 22.34
N TYR A 72 -18.84 1.11 21.39
CA TYR A 72 -18.79 -0.35 21.38
C TYR A 72 -17.43 -0.84 20.83
N ASN A 73 -16.40 -0.52 21.59
CA ASN A 73 -15.03 -0.91 21.30
C ASN A 73 -14.83 -2.35 21.77
N GLY A 74 -14.64 -3.27 20.82
CA GLY A 74 -14.21 -4.65 21.06
C GLY A 74 -12.77 -4.76 21.58
N GLY A 75 -12.33 -3.87 22.47
CA GLY A 75 -11.16 -4.07 23.33
C GLY A 75 -9.80 -3.58 22.84
N TYR A 76 -9.66 -2.93 21.68
CA TYR A 76 -8.32 -2.62 21.12
C TYR A 76 -7.82 -1.19 21.36
N CYS A 77 -8.71 -0.27 21.72
CA CYS A 77 -8.34 1.10 22.14
C CYS A 77 -8.94 1.50 23.49
N ASN A 78 -9.62 0.58 24.19
CA ASN A 78 -10.19 0.90 25.50
C ASN A 78 -9.05 1.00 26.51
N VAL A 79 -8.93 2.17 27.10
CA VAL A 79 -7.99 2.46 28.19
C VAL A 79 -8.75 2.69 29.48
N ASP A 80 -8.14 2.31 30.59
CA ASP A 80 -8.51 2.86 31.89
C ASP A 80 -8.25 4.39 31.88
N ASN A 81 -9.04 5.16 32.61
CA ASN A 81 -8.99 6.64 32.58
C ASN A 81 -7.59 7.24 32.81
N GLU A 82 -6.67 6.51 33.46
CA GLU A 82 -5.30 6.97 33.75
C GLU A 82 -4.33 6.85 32.54
N ASP A 83 -4.76 6.16 31.48
CA ASP A 83 -3.98 5.89 30.25
C ASP A 83 -4.51 6.65 29.02
N TYR A 84 -5.44 7.58 29.23
CA TYR A 84 -5.95 8.42 28.16
C TYR A 84 -4.85 9.26 27.51
N ILE A 85 -4.83 9.25 26.19
CA ILE A 85 -4.08 10.17 25.33
C ILE A 85 -5.07 10.87 24.39
N PRO A 86 -4.88 12.16 24.07
CA PRO A 86 -5.77 12.90 23.19
C PRO A 86 -5.93 12.26 21.80
N HIS A 87 -4.80 11.83 21.22
CA HIS A 87 -4.71 11.21 19.90
C HIS A 87 -3.88 9.92 19.97
N GLY A 88 -3.93 9.07 18.95
CA GLY A 88 -3.12 7.83 18.93
C GLY A 88 -3.83 6.58 19.43
N CYS A 89 -5.15 6.62 19.66
CA CYS A 89 -5.98 5.53 20.22
C CYS A 89 -5.63 5.17 21.69
N ASN A 90 -4.41 4.70 21.98
CA ASN A 90 -3.90 4.50 23.34
C ASN A 90 -2.36 4.37 23.37
N ARG A 91 -1.77 4.24 24.57
CA ARG A 91 -0.30 4.13 24.75
C ARG A 91 0.33 2.88 24.12
N ASP A 92 -0.44 1.83 23.86
CA ASP A 92 0.03 0.65 23.15
C ASP A 92 0.38 0.99 21.70
N TRP A 93 -0.55 1.66 21.02
CA TRP A 93 -0.35 2.13 19.66
C TRP A 93 0.76 3.15 19.57
N THR A 94 0.83 4.13 20.48
CA THR A 94 1.91 5.13 20.44
C THR A 94 3.28 4.50 20.62
N THR A 95 3.42 3.57 21.57
CA THR A 95 4.69 2.91 21.88
C THR A 95 5.20 2.09 20.69
N HIS A 96 4.32 1.36 20.00
CA HIS A 96 4.71 0.48 18.90
C HIS A 96 4.80 1.21 17.56
N LEU A 97 3.96 2.21 17.29
CA LEU A 97 4.10 3.09 16.12
C LEU A 97 5.44 3.81 16.10
N ALA A 98 5.97 4.15 17.28
CA ALA A 98 7.30 4.76 17.43
C ALA A 98 8.43 3.92 16.78
N ALA A 99 8.25 2.60 16.66
CA ALA A 99 9.25 1.74 16.04
C ALA A 99 9.22 1.84 14.52
N ILE A 100 8.04 2.07 13.92
CA ILE A 100 7.84 2.24 12.48
C ILE A 100 8.16 3.67 12.05
N SER A 101 7.69 4.69 12.78
CA SER A 101 7.86 6.11 12.41
C SER A 101 9.31 6.58 12.35
N LYS A 102 10.23 5.87 13.02
CA LYS A 102 11.68 6.15 12.98
C LYS A 102 12.36 5.59 11.72
N LEU A 103 11.69 4.76 10.93
CA LEU A 103 12.26 4.10 9.77
C LEU A 103 12.01 4.97 8.53
N SER A 104 13.08 5.49 7.92
CA SER A 104 12.97 6.45 6.82
C SER A 104 12.39 5.88 5.52
N ASN A 105 12.30 4.56 5.43
CA ASN A 105 11.71 3.83 4.31
C ASN A 105 10.32 3.25 4.65
N ALA A 106 9.69 3.73 5.73
CA ALA A 106 8.30 3.45 6.06
C ALA A 106 7.45 4.72 6.05
N GLN A 107 6.19 4.56 5.69
CA GLN A 107 5.18 5.61 5.69
C GLN A 107 3.91 5.05 6.32
N THR A 108 3.49 5.64 7.43
CA THR A 108 2.23 5.32 8.11
C THR A 108 1.05 5.90 7.34
N VAL A 109 0.02 5.09 7.11
CA VAL A 109 -1.18 5.45 6.35
C VAL A 109 -2.40 5.16 7.22
N GLY A 110 -3.25 6.15 7.47
CA GLY A 110 -4.43 6.00 8.32
C GLY A 110 -5.61 5.41 7.55
N TYR A 111 -6.23 4.35 8.09
CA TYR A 111 -7.42 3.73 7.50
C TYR A 111 -8.68 4.61 7.66
N VAL A 112 -9.52 4.68 6.63
CA VAL A 112 -10.79 5.41 6.60
C VAL A 112 -11.81 4.62 5.78
N TYR A 113 -12.81 3.97 6.39
CA TYR A 113 -13.87 3.30 5.62
C TYR A 113 -14.92 4.28 5.10
N THR A 114 -15.48 3.98 3.93
CA THR A 114 -16.49 4.84 3.28
C THR A 114 -17.82 4.14 3.01
N ARG A 115 -17.92 2.82 3.28
CA ARG A 115 -19.12 2.02 3.09
C ARG A 115 -19.70 2.17 1.68
N TYR A 116 -18.86 2.08 0.65
CA TYR A 116 -19.26 2.18 -0.75
C TYR A 116 -19.98 3.49 -1.11
N GLY A 117 -19.59 4.58 -0.44
CA GLY A 117 -20.17 5.91 -0.60
C GLY A 117 -21.40 6.18 0.28
N GLN A 118 -21.73 5.25 1.18
CA GLN A 118 -22.91 5.36 2.05
C GLN A 118 -22.60 5.90 3.44
N ARG A 119 -21.33 5.95 3.86
CA ARG A 119 -20.97 6.57 5.13
C ARG A 119 -21.17 8.09 5.05
N PRO A 120 -21.81 8.74 6.04
CA PRO A 120 -21.99 10.19 6.03
C PRO A 120 -20.65 10.92 5.84
N ALA A 121 -20.59 11.83 4.87
CA ALA A 121 -19.35 12.52 4.51
C ALA A 121 -18.71 13.26 5.68
N ASP A 122 -19.53 13.85 6.58
CA ASP A 122 -19.03 14.55 7.77
C ASP A 122 -18.33 13.60 8.77
N GLU A 123 -18.77 12.34 8.88
CA GLU A 123 -18.10 11.33 9.71
C GLU A 123 -16.78 10.89 9.08
N VAL A 124 -16.74 10.72 7.75
CA VAL A 124 -15.49 10.45 7.02
C VAL A 124 -14.51 11.60 7.21
N LYS A 125 -14.97 12.85 7.08
CA LYS A 125 -14.17 14.06 7.32
C LYS A 125 -13.68 14.17 8.76
N ALA A 126 -14.45 13.66 9.73
CA ALA A 126 -14.02 13.59 11.13
C ALA A 126 -12.83 12.63 11.32
N ASP A 127 -12.84 11.46 10.67
CA ASP A 127 -11.70 10.53 10.71
C ASP A 127 -10.45 11.12 10.05
N ILE A 128 -10.61 11.76 8.88
CA ILE A 128 -9.53 12.47 8.18
C ILE A 128 -8.89 13.52 9.10
N LEU A 129 -9.74 14.33 9.74
CA LEU A 129 -9.30 15.37 10.66
C LEU A 129 -8.61 14.77 11.89
N GLU A 130 -9.12 13.68 12.44
CA GLU A 130 -8.50 13.00 13.57
C GLU A 130 -7.11 12.47 13.23
N TRP A 131 -6.96 11.75 12.11
CA TRP A 131 -5.64 11.32 11.64
C TRP A 131 -4.66 12.47 11.45
N SER A 132 -5.14 13.64 10.99
CA SER A 132 -4.29 14.82 10.82
C SER A 132 -3.75 15.37 12.14
N LYS A 133 -4.43 15.12 13.27
CA LYS A 133 -4.02 15.58 14.60
C LYS A 133 -3.01 14.66 15.29
N TRP A 134 -2.83 13.44 14.79
CA TRP A 134 -1.79 12.55 15.28
C TRP A 134 -0.43 13.19 14.95
N ASP A 135 0.35 13.44 16.00
CA ASP A 135 1.68 14.04 15.95
C ASP A 135 2.58 13.38 17.02
N LYS A 136 2.72 13.99 18.20
CA LYS A 136 3.45 13.40 19.32
C LYS A 136 2.55 13.09 20.47
N GLU A 137 2.67 11.87 20.99
CA GLU A 137 1.87 11.40 22.12
C GLU A 137 2.71 10.60 23.10
N GLY A 138 2.22 10.54 24.35
CA GLY A 138 2.88 9.83 25.43
C GLY A 138 2.97 8.32 25.19
N THR A 139 4.09 7.73 25.57
CA THR A 139 4.31 6.27 25.55
C THR A 139 4.20 5.68 26.95
N TRP A 140 4.34 4.36 27.07
CA TRP A 140 4.44 3.70 28.37
C TRP A 140 5.73 4.03 29.15
N ASP A 141 6.77 4.50 28.46
CA ASP A 141 7.98 4.97 29.12
C ASP A 141 7.74 6.36 29.73
N ALA A 142 7.94 6.48 31.06
CA ALA A 142 7.73 7.73 31.78
C ALA A 142 8.52 8.90 31.15
N ASN A 143 7.81 9.99 30.87
CA ASN A 143 8.31 11.20 30.23
C ASN A 143 8.86 11.02 28.79
N LYS A 144 8.44 9.97 28.07
CA LYS A 144 8.75 9.81 26.65
C LYS A 144 7.51 9.99 25.79
N GLU A 145 7.68 10.79 24.75
CA GLU A 145 6.74 10.94 23.64
C GLU A 145 7.29 10.27 22.39
N ALA A 146 6.40 9.76 21.55
CA ALA A 146 6.71 9.19 20.26
C ALA A 146 6.03 9.97 19.13
N ASP A 147 6.70 10.07 17.99
CA ASP A 147 6.07 10.50 16.74
C ASP A 147 5.15 9.38 16.24
N ILE A 148 3.86 9.69 16.19
CA ILE A 148 2.77 8.85 15.70
C ILE A 148 2.11 9.47 14.47
N SER A 149 2.76 10.47 13.85
CA SER A 149 2.24 11.16 12.69
C SER A 149 1.83 10.18 11.60
N ILE A 150 0.67 10.45 11.02
CA ILE A 150 0.21 9.78 9.81
C ILE A 150 0.62 10.60 8.61
N HIS A 151 1.11 9.90 7.58
CA HIS A 151 1.64 10.47 6.35
C HIS A 151 0.86 10.02 5.12
N GLY A 152 -0.37 9.55 5.28
CA GLY A 152 -1.23 9.21 4.17
C GLY A 152 -2.57 8.69 4.65
N LEU A 153 -3.51 8.52 3.73
CA LEU A 153 -4.82 7.95 4.03
C LEU A 153 -5.14 6.79 3.09
N TRP A 154 -5.72 5.74 3.65
CA TRP A 154 -6.26 4.59 2.96
C TRP A 154 -7.77 4.64 3.06
N PHE A 155 -8.43 5.04 1.97
CA PHE A 155 -9.89 5.04 1.91
C PHE A 155 -10.36 3.66 1.49
N ASP A 156 -11.11 2.99 2.37
CA ASP A 156 -11.60 1.65 2.14
C ASP A 156 -13.05 1.62 1.66
N GLU A 157 -13.41 0.48 1.06
CA GLU A 157 -14.76 0.22 0.53
C GLU A 157 -15.18 1.30 -0.48
N ILE A 158 -14.33 1.62 -1.45
CA ILE A 158 -14.66 2.61 -2.48
C ILE A 158 -15.78 2.05 -3.36
N GLY A 159 -16.85 2.81 -3.53
CA GLY A 159 -17.99 2.40 -4.34
C GLY A 159 -17.62 2.38 -5.82
N ALA A 160 -17.91 1.28 -6.50
CA ALA A 160 -17.53 1.03 -7.90
C ALA A 160 -18.33 1.81 -8.96
N SER A 161 -19.35 2.58 -8.57
CA SER A 161 -20.20 3.32 -9.49
C SER A 161 -19.83 4.81 -9.58
N SER A 162 -19.89 5.35 -10.80
CA SER A 162 -19.62 6.76 -11.11
C SER A 162 -20.50 7.77 -10.38
N VAL A 163 -21.63 7.33 -9.81
CA VAL A 163 -22.48 8.18 -8.94
C VAL A 163 -21.73 8.71 -7.71
N ASN A 164 -20.66 8.02 -7.27
CA ASN A 164 -19.86 8.40 -6.11
C ASN A 164 -18.70 9.36 -6.46
N ALA A 165 -18.48 9.68 -7.74
CA ALA A 165 -17.32 10.48 -8.17
C ALA A 165 -17.21 11.82 -7.45
N SER A 166 -18.31 12.57 -7.36
CA SER A 166 -18.31 13.86 -6.67
C SER A 166 -18.06 13.73 -5.17
N LEU A 167 -18.52 12.65 -4.54
CA LEU A 167 -18.29 12.39 -3.12
C LEU A 167 -16.81 12.12 -2.87
N TYR A 168 -16.20 11.20 -3.62
CA TYR A 168 -14.79 10.88 -3.43
C TYR A 168 -13.87 12.04 -3.79
N GLN A 169 -14.19 12.81 -4.83
CA GLN A 169 -13.45 14.03 -5.13
C GLN A 169 -13.49 15.04 -3.97
N ASP A 170 -14.65 15.24 -3.33
CA ASP A 170 -14.78 16.12 -2.16
C ASP A 170 -13.97 15.61 -0.96
N LEU A 171 -14.08 14.31 -0.64
CA LEU A 171 -13.34 13.69 0.46
C LEU A 171 -11.82 13.76 0.26
N VAL A 172 -11.34 13.47 -0.94
CA VAL A 172 -9.92 13.54 -1.30
C VAL A 172 -9.42 14.98 -1.28
N THR A 173 -10.22 15.93 -1.76
CA THR A 173 -9.88 17.37 -1.69
C THR A 173 -9.75 17.82 -0.24
N TYR A 174 -10.74 17.48 0.60
CA TYR A 174 -10.70 17.80 2.02
C TYR A 174 -9.50 17.15 2.73
N ALA A 175 -9.18 15.91 2.40
CA ALA A 175 -7.99 15.22 2.91
C ALA A 175 -6.69 15.95 2.56
N ASN A 176 -6.52 16.30 1.28
CA ASN A 176 -5.36 17.06 0.81
C ASN A 176 -5.26 18.40 1.56
N GLU A 177 -6.32 19.20 1.60
CA GLU A 177 -6.32 20.50 2.29
C GLU A 177 -6.00 20.38 3.79
N THR A 178 -6.59 19.39 4.46
CA THR A 178 -6.36 19.12 5.88
C THR A 178 -4.90 18.79 6.16
N PHE A 179 -4.28 17.95 5.34
CA PHE A 179 -2.89 17.54 5.52
C PHE A 179 -1.90 18.61 5.02
N GLU A 180 -2.22 19.38 3.98
CA GLU A 180 -1.42 20.54 3.57
C GLU A 180 -1.27 21.58 4.69
N ALA A 181 -2.30 21.75 5.53
CA ALA A 181 -2.24 22.64 6.69
C ALA A 181 -1.16 22.23 7.71
N LYS A 182 -0.69 20.97 7.71
CA LYS A 182 0.45 20.51 8.54
C LYS A 182 1.81 21.00 8.02
N GLY A 183 1.87 21.58 6.82
CA GLY A 183 3.11 22.07 6.21
C GLY A 183 4.18 20.99 6.12
N LYS A 184 5.38 21.26 6.66
CA LYS A 184 6.50 20.29 6.59
C LYS A 184 6.26 19.02 7.41
N SER A 185 5.47 19.09 8.48
CA SER A 185 5.16 17.92 9.32
C SER A 185 4.28 16.89 8.61
N LYS A 186 3.71 17.24 7.45
CA LYS A 186 2.96 16.34 6.59
C LYS A 186 3.80 15.18 6.04
N GLY A 187 5.11 15.38 5.84
CA GLY A 187 5.97 14.37 5.20
C GLY A 187 5.59 14.06 3.75
N LYS A 188 5.99 12.88 3.27
CA LYS A 188 5.55 12.33 1.97
C LYS A 188 4.09 11.88 2.13
N TYR A 189 3.16 12.74 1.72
CA TYR A 189 1.71 12.46 1.82
C TYR A 189 1.19 11.69 0.62
N THR A 190 0.34 10.70 0.88
CA THR A 190 -0.36 9.96 -0.19
C THR A 190 -1.80 9.66 0.19
N VAL A 191 -2.68 9.63 -0.81
CA VAL A 191 -4.05 9.10 -0.68
C VAL A 191 -4.16 7.85 -1.53
N ILE A 192 -4.59 6.74 -0.92
CA ILE A 192 -4.84 5.47 -1.58
C ILE A 192 -6.34 5.18 -1.50
N LEU A 193 -6.93 4.83 -2.64
CA LEU A 193 -8.34 4.45 -2.74
C LEU A 193 -8.43 2.95 -2.95
N ASN A 194 -9.03 2.22 -2.01
CA ASN A 194 -9.26 0.79 -2.13
C ASN A 194 -10.64 0.50 -2.73
N ALA A 195 -10.67 0.25 -4.04
CA ALA A 195 -11.89 -0.16 -4.75
C ALA A 195 -12.12 -1.67 -4.72
N GLY A 196 -11.13 -2.47 -4.29
CA GLY A 196 -11.18 -3.93 -4.27
C GLY A 196 -11.13 -4.59 -5.64
N ASP A 197 -11.75 -4.01 -6.66
CA ASP A 197 -11.62 -4.39 -8.07
C ASP A 197 -11.65 -3.15 -8.98
N VAL A 198 -11.30 -3.33 -10.24
CA VAL A 198 -11.38 -2.28 -11.26
C VAL A 198 -12.85 -1.90 -11.49
N PRO A 199 -13.22 -0.61 -11.41
CA PRO A 199 -14.56 -0.18 -11.79
C PRO A 199 -14.87 -0.50 -13.26
N ASP A 200 -16.08 -1.01 -13.54
CA ASP A 200 -16.54 -1.34 -14.90
C ASP A 200 -16.58 -0.13 -15.86
N ASP A 201 -16.71 1.08 -15.30
CA ASP A 201 -16.72 2.35 -16.03
C ASP A 201 -15.29 2.93 -16.10
N PRO A 202 -14.62 2.90 -17.26
CA PRO A 202 -13.24 3.37 -17.40
C PRO A 202 -13.09 4.87 -17.16
N ASP A 203 -14.14 5.67 -17.41
CA ASP A 203 -14.09 7.12 -17.17
C ASP A 203 -14.13 7.41 -15.66
N TYR A 204 -14.86 6.60 -14.90
CA TYR A 204 -14.87 6.69 -13.44
C TYR A 204 -13.59 6.14 -12.82
N GLU A 205 -13.09 5.00 -13.33
CA GLU A 205 -11.77 4.49 -12.96
C GLU A 205 -10.69 5.55 -13.13
N ALA A 206 -10.65 6.21 -14.30
CA ALA A 206 -9.68 7.27 -14.56
C ALA A 206 -9.85 8.46 -13.60
N GLN A 207 -11.07 8.79 -13.17
CA GLN A 207 -11.28 9.82 -12.14
C GLN A 207 -10.68 9.41 -10.79
N LEU A 208 -10.85 8.15 -10.36
CA LEU A 208 -10.23 7.65 -9.12
C LEU A 208 -8.70 7.77 -9.16
N PHE A 209 -8.08 7.37 -10.27
CA PHE A 209 -6.63 7.52 -10.45
C PHE A 209 -6.20 8.99 -10.48
N ASN A 210 -6.98 9.89 -11.10
CA ASN A 210 -6.61 11.30 -11.19
C ASN A 210 -6.73 12.05 -9.86
N MET A 211 -7.58 11.60 -8.93
CA MET A 211 -7.72 12.24 -7.62
C MET A 211 -6.77 11.67 -6.56
N ALA A 212 -6.33 10.42 -6.71
CA ALA A 212 -5.54 9.70 -5.71
C ALA A 212 -4.06 9.58 -6.10
N SER A 213 -3.23 9.17 -5.14
CA SER A 213 -1.83 8.79 -5.41
C SER A 213 -1.74 7.35 -5.93
N ALA A 214 -2.66 6.50 -5.50
CA ALA A 214 -2.75 5.11 -5.93
C ALA A 214 -4.18 4.56 -5.76
N VAL A 215 -4.53 3.53 -6.52
CA VAL A 215 -5.83 2.84 -6.44
C VAL A 215 -5.60 1.34 -6.36
N VAL A 216 -6.25 0.69 -5.40
CA VAL A 216 -6.31 -0.77 -5.35
C VAL A 216 -7.29 -1.25 -6.41
N THR A 217 -6.77 -1.94 -7.40
CA THR A 217 -7.53 -2.52 -8.51
C THR A 217 -7.74 -4.02 -8.33
N LYS A 218 -7.07 -4.63 -7.36
CA LYS A 218 -7.33 -6.00 -6.95
C LYS A 218 -7.04 -6.21 -5.48
N GLU A 219 -8.07 -6.57 -4.73
CA GLU A 219 -8.00 -7.18 -3.41
C GLU A 219 -8.69 -8.54 -3.51
N THR A 220 -7.94 -9.62 -3.32
CA THR A 220 -8.54 -10.97 -3.43
C THR A 220 -7.74 -12.02 -2.67
N CYS A 221 -8.28 -13.23 -2.62
CA CYS A 221 -7.62 -14.36 -2.00
C CYS A 221 -6.84 -15.19 -3.02
N TYR A 222 -5.78 -15.85 -2.56
CA TYR A 222 -5.07 -16.84 -3.38
C TYR A 222 -5.66 -18.25 -3.27
N THR A 223 -6.17 -18.65 -2.10
CA THR A 223 -6.73 -20.00 -1.93
C THR A 223 -7.84 -20.29 -2.94
N THR A 224 -7.92 -21.53 -3.41
CA THR A 224 -8.98 -22.02 -4.31
C THR A 224 -10.10 -22.75 -3.57
N ASP A 225 -9.90 -23.05 -2.28
CA ASP A 225 -10.87 -23.79 -1.45
C ASP A 225 -10.89 -23.19 -0.02
N PRO A 226 -11.56 -22.04 0.16
CA PRO A 226 -11.67 -21.37 1.46
C PRO A 226 -12.25 -22.26 2.56
N ASP A 227 -13.18 -23.14 2.21
CA ASP A 227 -13.83 -24.04 3.16
C ASP A 227 -12.84 -25.08 3.68
N ALA A 228 -12.05 -25.69 2.79
CA ALA A 228 -11.00 -26.64 3.19
C ALA A 228 -9.89 -25.99 4.00
N ASP A 229 -9.53 -24.74 3.68
CA ASP A 229 -8.50 -23.98 4.40
C ASP A 229 -9.02 -23.31 5.70
N GLY A 230 -10.33 -23.39 5.96
CA GLY A 230 -10.97 -22.83 7.16
C GLY A 230 -11.02 -21.30 7.19
N VAL A 231 -11.05 -20.66 6.01
CA VAL A 231 -10.94 -19.20 5.83
C VAL A 231 -12.11 -18.62 5.02
N SER A 232 -13.25 -19.32 4.93
CA SER A 232 -14.43 -18.88 4.17
C SER A 232 -14.97 -17.50 4.57
N TRP A 233 -14.74 -17.08 5.81
CA TRP A 233 -15.11 -15.74 6.26
C TRP A 233 -14.23 -14.64 5.69
N ASP A 234 -12.93 -14.90 5.54
CA ASP A 234 -12.00 -13.98 4.91
C ASP A 234 -12.13 -14.02 3.38
N CYS A 235 -12.46 -15.18 2.82
CA CYS A 235 -12.58 -15.42 1.39
C CYS A 235 -14.00 -15.87 1.00
N PRO A 236 -15.01 -15.01 1.13
CA PRO A 236 -16.38 -15.37 0.81
C PRO A 236 -16.57 -15.56 -0.71
N MET A 237 -17.00 -16.74 -1.12
CA MET A 237 -17.32 -17.03 -2.52
C MET A 237 -18.60 -16.30 -2.99
N PRO A 238 -18.70 -15.91 -4.27
CA PRO A 238 -17.73 -16.18 -5.34
C PRO A 238 -16.62 -15.11 -5.44
N TYR A 239 -15.39 -15.56 -5.64
CA TYR A 239 -14.27 -14.74 -6.14
C TYR A 239 -13.39 -15.58 -7.08
N ALA A 240 -12.51 -14.92 -7.82
CA ALA A 240 -11.49 -15.59 -8.63
C ALA A 240 -10.17 -15.61 -7.85
N PRO A 241 -9.62 -16.79 -7.52
CA PRO A 241 -8.31 -16.90 -6.87
C PRO A 241 -7.23 -16.13 -7.64
N PHE A 242 -6.36 -15.47 -6.88
CA PHE A 242 -5.30 -14.67 -7.47
C PHE A 242 -4.33 -15.53 -8.28
N GLU A 243 -4.15 -15.16 -9.53
CA GLU A 243 -3.09 -15.65 -10.39
C GLU A 243 -2.65 -14.48 -11.27
N VAL A 244 -1.37 -14.13 -11.22
CA VAL A 244 -0.83 -12.97 -11.96
C VAL A 244 -1.06 -13.10 -13.47
N SER A 245 -1.06 -14.33 -13.99
CA SER A 245 -1.33 -14.62 -15.40
C SER A 245 -2.78 -14.33 -15.83
N ASN A 246 -3.71 -14.20 -14.89
CA ASN A 246 -5.11 -13.85 -15.15
C ASN A 246 -5.36 -12.33 -15.13
N LEU A 247 -4.38 -11.53 -14.69
CA LEU A 247 -4.49 -10.09 -14.68
C LEU A 247 -4.52 -9.55 -16.11
N THR A 248 -5.56 -8.77 -16.43
CA THR A 248 -5.78 -8.19 -17.75
C THR A 248 -6.38 -6.79 -17.62
N SER A 249 -6.36 -6.01 -18.69
CA SER A 249 -6.98 -4.68 -18.72
C SER A 249 -8.46 -4.76 -18.31
N GLY A 250 -8.86 -4.03 -17.27
CA GLY A 250 -10.20 -4.06 -16.70
C GLY A 250 -10.46 -5.22 -15.71
N ASN A 251 -9.46 -6.05 -15.42
CA ASN A 251 -9.54 -7.14 -14.44
C ASN A 251 -8.21 -7.22 -13.68
N GLY A 252 -8.16 -6.51 -12.56
CA GLY A 252 -6.96 -6.34 -11.74
C GLY A 252 -5.90 -5.41 -12.32
N LEU A 253 -5.83 -5.19 -13.65
CA LEU A 253 -5.05 -4.11 -14.27
C LEU A 253 -5.97 -2.99 -14.75
N PRO A 254 -5.51 -1.73 -14.74
CA PRO A 254 -6.35 -0.63 -15.18
C PRO A 254 -6.70 -0.70 -16.66
N HIS A 255 -7.84 -0.13 -17.08
CA HIS A 255 -8.19 -0.08 -18.51
C HIS A 255 -7.17 0.69 -19.33
N ASN A 256 -6.57 1.73 -18.73
CA ASN A 256 -5.48 2.47 -19.30
C ASN A 256 -4.16 2.11 -18.61
N SER A 257 -3.28 1.42 -19.32
CA SER A 257 -1.95 1.03 -18.83
C SER A 257 -1.07 2.18 -18.32
N ALA A 258 -1.37 3.44 -18.70
CA ALA A 258 -0.68 4.61 -18.14
C ALA A 258 -0.89 4.75 -16.62
N PHE A 259 -1.92 4.12 -16.05
CA PHE A 259 -2.18 4.09 -14.61
C PHE A 259 -1.46 2.98 -13.86
N LEU A 260 -0.74 2.06 -14.54
CA LEU A 260 0.02 0.99 -13.87
C LEU A 260 0.91 1.52 -12.72
N PRO A 261 1.67 2.62 -12.86
CA PRO A 261 2.49 3.16 -11.76
C PRO A 261 1.71 3.69 -10.55
N GLN A 262 0.37 3.71 -10.61
CA GLN A 262 -0.54 4.08 -9.52
C GLN A 262 -1.40 2.88 -9.06
N THR A 263 -1.21 1.71 -9.65
CA THR A 263 -2.00 0.51 -9.38
C THR A 263 -1.50 -0.24 -8.15
N VAL A 264 -2.42 -0.66 -7.29
CA VAL A 264 -2.13 -1.50 -6.12
C VAL A 264 -2.86 -2.83 -6.25
N VAL A 265 -2.14 -3.93 -5.99
CA VAL A 265 -2.68 -5.29 -5.94
C VAL A 265 -2.34 -5.88 -4.59
N ILE A 266 -3.33 -6.31 -3.82
CA ILE A 266 -3.12 -6.97 -2.53
C ILE A 266 -3.79 -8.34 -2.51
N VAL A 267 -3.10 -9.32 -1.94
CA VAL A 267 -3.51 -10.72 -1.94
C VAL A 267 -3.38 -11.30 -0.54
N HIS A 268 -4.45 -11.90 -0.02
CA HIS A 268 -4.43 -12.58 1.27
C HIS A 268 -4.80 -14.05 1.15
N GLN A 269 -4.72 -14.79 2.25
CA GLN A 269 -4.93 -16.23 2.29
C GLN A 269 -4.16 -16.97 1.19
N PHE A 270 -2.86 -16.68 1.07
CA PHE A 270 -1.89 -17.47 0.31
C PHE A 270 -1.69 -18.84 0.96
N ARG A 271 -2.72 -19.69 0.82
CA ARG A 271 -2.91 -21.00 1.42
C ARG A 271 -3.37 -22.02 0.37
N GLY A 272 -3.35 -23.29 0.77
CA GLY A 272 -3.89 -24.39 -0.01
C GLY A 272 -2.82 -25.28 -0.64
N PRO A 273 -2.94 -26.62 -0.52
CA PRO A 273 -2.19 -27.57 -1.33
C PRO A 273 -2.78 -27.65 -2.76
N THR A 274 -1.97 -27.89 -3.80
CA THR A 274 -0.51 -27.98 -3.82
C THR A 274 0.19 -26.66 -4.13
N ASN A 275 -0.56 -25.55 -4.20
CA ASN A 275 -0.12 -24.38 -4.95
C ASN A 275 0.48 -23.27 -4.09
N ALA A 276 0.19 -23.18 -2.78
CA ALA A 276 0.78 -22.17 -1.91
C ALA A 276 2.20 -22.54 -1.42
N SER A 277 3.15 -22.67 -2.34
CA SER A 277 4.57 -22.90 -2.03
C SER A 277 5.39 -21.62 -2.05
N MET A 278 6.60 -21.63 -1.47
CA MET A 278 7.56 -20.51 -1.60
C MET A 278 7.93 -20.22 -3.05
N GLN A 279 8.00 -21.26 -3.90
CA GLN A 279 8.27 -21.08 -5.32
C GLN A 279 7.12 -20.34 -6.00
N MET A 280 5.88 -20.76 -5.75
CA MET A 280 4.70 -20.11 -6.32
C MET A 280 4.59 -18.67 -5.82
N LEU A 281 4.79 -18.42 -4.52
CA LEU A 281 4.82 -17.07 -3.99
C LEU A 281 5.84 -16.18 -4.72
N THR A 282 7.02 -16.75 -5.01
CA THR A 282 8.07 -16.05 -5.76
C THR A 282 7.60 -15.72 -7.18
N GLU A 283 7.07 -16.71 -7.91
CA GLU A 283 6.57 -16.54 -9.29
C GLU A 283 5.44 -15.49 -9.37
N GLN A 284 4.50 -15.50 -8.42
CA GLN A 284 3.40 -14.53 -8.37
C GLN A 284 3.89 -13.11 -8.09
N ILE A 285 4.81 -12.93 -7.13
CA ILE A 285 5.36 -11.61 -6.79
C ILE A 285 6.24 -11.08 -7.93
N GLU A 286 7.10 -11.91 -8.52
CA GLU A 286 7.94 -11.52 -9.66
C GLU A 286 7.07 -11.04 -10.83
N GLY A 287 6.01 -11.78 -11.16
CA GLY A 287 5.07 -11.37 -12.20
C GLY A 287 4.40 -10.03 -11.89
N VAL A 288 4.04 -9.76 -10.63
CA VAL A 288 3.43 -8.47 -10.24
C VAL A 288 4.44 -7.32 -10.34
N VAL A 289 5.69 -7.56 -9.95
CA VAL A 289 6.76 -6.56 -10.06
C VAL A 289 7.08 -6.24 -11.53
N ASP A 290 7.06 -7.25 -12.40
CA ASP A 290 7.31 -7.07 -13.85
C ASP A 290 6.25 -6.21 -14.54
N LEU A 291 5.04 -6.10 -13.97
CA LEU A 291 3.99 -5.18 -14.45
C LEU A 291 4.30 -3.71 -14.16
N GLY A 292 5.25 -3.41 -13.26
CA GLY A 292 5.62 -2.05 -12.89
C GLY A 292 4.51 -1.30 -12.13
N ILE A 293 3.74 -2.03 -11.32
CA ILE A 293 2.66 -1.43 -10.52
C ILE A 293 3.21 -0.62 -9.32
N HIS A 294 2.40 0.27 -8.74
CA HIS A 294 2.79 1.11 -7.61
C HIS A 294 3.28 0.30 -6.41
N SER A 295 2.43 -0.61 -5.92
CA SER A 295 2.74 -1.40 -4.73
C SER A 295 1.93 -2.68 -4.68
N THR A 296 2.45 -3.67 -3.96
CA THR A 296 1.72 -4.92 -3.71
C THR A 296 1.98 -5.45 -2.32
N TYR A 297 1.17 -6.41 -1.89
CA TYR A 297 1.44 -7.23 -0.73
C TYR A 297 0.71 -8.56 -0.82
N PHE A 298 1.39 -9.59 -0.34
CA PHE A 298 0.87 -10.94 -0.23
C PHE A 298 0.92 -11.33 1.24
N THR A 299 -0.08 -12.05 1.73
CA THR A 299 -0.01 -12.69 3.04
C THR A 299 -0.68 -14.06 3.02
N SER A 300 -0.10 -15.03 3.76
CA SER A 300 -0.74 -16.33 3.97
C SER A 300 -1.82 -16.24 5.05
N GLY A 301 -1.75 -15.24 5.92
CA GLY A 301 -2.82 -14.93 6.86
C GLY A 301 -3.95 -14.13 6.22
N SER A 302 -4.85 -13.63 7.06
CA SER A 302 -5.63 -12.43 6.75
C SER A 302 -4.78 -11.18 6.96
N TRP A 303 -5.37 -9.99 6.82
CA TRP A 303 -4.73 -8.71 7.18
C TRP A 303 -4.35 -8.58 8.67
N HIS A 304 -4.72 -9.57 9.49
CA HIS A 304 -4.38 -9.66 10.91
C HIS A 304 -3.17 -10.58 11.20
N ASN A 305 -2.60 -11.23 10.18
CA ASN A 305 -1.43 -12.08 10.35
C ASN A 305 -0.46 -11.94 9.16
N THR A 306 0.76 -11.52 9.47
CA THR A 306 1.88 -11.25 8.55
C THR A 306 3.04 -12.24 8.74
N THR A 307 2.89 -13.20 9.66
CA THR A 307 3.95 -14.14 10.07
C THR A 307 3.71 -15.56 9.60
N GLU A 308 2.59 -15.81 8.91
CA GLU A 308 2.23 -17.13 8.42
C GLU A 308 2.92 -17.47 7.10
N MET A 309 3.43 -18.70 6.99
CA MET A 309 4.11 -19.18 5.79
C MET A 309 3.10 -19.62 4.70
N PRO A 310 3.49 -19.58 3.41
CA PRO A 310 4.77 -19.08 2.90
C PRO A 310 4.90 -17.56 2.84
N ALA A 311 3.79 -16.82 2.74
CA ALA A 311 3.78 -15.37 2.54
C ALA A 311 3.83 -14.62 3.86
N THR A 312 4.97 -14.71 4.55
CA THR A 312 5.32 -13.81 5.65
C THR A 312 5.77 -12.47 5.10
N ILE A 313 5.62 -11.39 5.87
CA ILE A 313 6.10 -10.05 5.47
C ILE A 313 7.60 -10.03 5.16
N GLU A 314 8.40 -10.81 5.89
CA GLU A 314 9.84 -10.94 5.64
C GLU A 314 10.12 -11.62 4.28
N ASN A 315 9.42 -12.72 3.98
CA ASN A 315 9.58 -13.43 2.72
C ASN A 315 9.12 -12.56 1.54
N VAL A 316 7.96 -11.92 1.68
CA VAL A 316 7.40 -11.03 0.66
C VAL A 316 8.33 -9.86 0.39
N ALA A 317 8.83 -9.18 1.44
CA ALA A 317 9.79 -8.10 1.28
C ALA A 317 11.09 -8.56 0.61
N LYS A 318 11.62 -9.73 0.98
CA LYS A 318 12.84 -10.27 0.38
C LYS A 318 12.66 -10.61 -1.11
N ILE A 319 11.54 -11.24 -1.46
CA ILE A 319 11.21 -11.57 -2.86
C ILE A 319 11.04 -10.28 -3.65
N MET A 320 10.23 -9.34 -3.15
CA MET A 320 10.02 -8.01 -3.74
C MET A 320 11.33 -7.26 -3.98
N SER A 321 12.26 -7.29 -3.03
CA SER A 321 13.56 -6.64 -3.15
C SER A 321 14.37 -7.26 -4.30
N THR A 322 14.41 -8.59 -4.36
CA THR A 322 15.13 -9.35 -5.40
C THR A 322 14.52 -9.11 -6.79
N ALA A 323 13.19 -9.18 -6.90
CA ALA A 323 12.46 -8.97 -8.15
C ALA A 323 12.67 -7.56 -8.70
N ASN A 324 12.58 -6.53 -7.84
CA ASN A 324 12.83 -5.15 -8.25
C ASN A 324 14.27 -4.94 -8.76
N ASP A 325 15.28 -5.56 -8.13
CA ASP A 325 16.66 -5.47 -8.59
C ASP A 325 16.90 -6.21 -9.92
N ALA A 326 16.22 -7.33 -10.13
CA ALA A 326 16.24 -8.07 -11.39
C ALA A 326 15.61 -7.25 -12.53
N ALA A 327 14.41 -6.68 -12.31
CA ALA A 327 13.71 -5.85 -13.29
C ALA A 327 14.55 -4.61 -13.69
N ARG A 328 15.20 -3.96 -12.72
CA ARG A 328 16.12 -2.84 -12.97
C ARG A 328 17.33 -3.26 -13.82
N SER A 329 17.89 -4.44 -13.55
CA SER A 329 19.04 -4.97 -14.29
C SER A 329 18.68 -5.35 -15.73
N ALA A 330 17.50 -5.96 -15.92
CA ALA A 330 16.97 -6.27 -17.25
C ALA A 330 16.75 -5.00 -18.08
N GLY A 331 16.09 -3.98 -17.51
CA GLY A 331 15.91 -2.67 -18.13
C GLY A 331 17.23 -2.00 -18.53
N GLY A 332 18.27 -2.09 -17.70
CA GLY A 332 19.61 -1.58 -18.03
C GLY A 332 20.32 -2.35 -19.16
N SER A 333 20.09 -3.65 -19.27
CA SER A 333 20.73 -4.51 -20.28
C SER A 333 20.20 -4.31 -21.71
N ILE A 334 18.90 -4.01 -21.84
CA ILE A 334 18.28 -3.67 -23.15
C ILE A 334 18.96 -2.42 -23.72
N TRP A 335 19.28 -1.43 -22.90
CA TRP A 335 20.02 -0.25 -23.35
C TRP A 335 21.46 -0.54 -23.77
N GLY A 336 22.15 -1.49 -23.14
CA GLY A 336 23.50 -1.91 -23.49
C GLY A 336 23.62 -2.52 -24.90
N LEU A 337 22.60 -3.28 -25.32
CA LEU A 337 22.52 -3.85 -26.67
C LEU A 337 22.22 -2.79 -27.75
N TRP A 338 21.34 -1.82 -27.45
CA TRP A 338 20.97 -0.76 -28.39
C TRP A 338 22.06 0.32 -28.53
N ALA A 339 22.76 0.68 -27.45
CA ALA A 339 23.91 1.59 -27.50
C ALA A 339 25.07 1.00 -28.32
N SER A 340 25.28 -0.31 -28.23
CA SER A 340 26.29 -1.03 -29.04
C SER A 340 25.94 -1.03 -30.54
N CYS A 341 24.66 -1.18 -30.88
CA CYS A 341 24.19 -1.11 -32.28
C CYS A 341 24.22 0.33 -32.84
N MET A 342 23.92 1.36 -32.04
CA MET A 342 24.00 2.75 -32.50
C MET A 342 25.43 3.26 -32.68
N CYS A 343 26.38 2.83 -31.83
CA CYS A 343 27.81 3.09 -32.05
C CYS A 343 28.35 2.41 -33.32
N ALA A 344 27.85 1.21 -33.66
CA ALA A 344 28.25 0.53 -34.90
C ALA A 344 27.73 1.24 -36.17
N PHE A 345 26.54 1.83 -36.14
CA PHE A 345 25.98 2.59 -37.26
C PHE A 345 26.69 3.93 -37.51
N LEU A 346 27.15 4.61 -36.45
CA LEU A 346 27.92 5.86 -36.57
C LEU A 346 29.34 5.62 -37.13
N VAL A 347 29.97 4.48 -36.82
CA VAL A 347 31.28 4.13 -37.40
C VAL A 347 31.16 3.74 -38.88
N TYR A 348 30.08 3.07 -39.30
CA TYR A 348 29.90 2.69 -40.71
C TYR A 348 29.57 3.88 -41.63
N SER A 349 29.00 4.95 -41.08
CA SER A 349 28.61 6.17 -41.82
C SER A 349 29.77 7.15 -42.04
N LEU A 350 30.88 7.00 -41.30
CA LEU A 350 32.06 7.86 -41.39
C LEU A 350 33.15 7.33 -42.34
N PHE A 351 32.98 6.14 -42.91
CA PHE A 351 33.94 5.51 -43.84
C PHE A 351 33.42 5.34 -45.28
N ASN A 352 32.26 5.90 -45.61
CA ASN A 352 31.77 6.02 -46.99
C ASN A 352 31.52 7.50 -47.33
N ILE A 353 32.61 8.24 -47.53
CA ILE A 353 32.69 9.46 -48.35
C ILE A 353 33.87 9.28 -49.30
#